data_AF-A0A954M579-F1
#
_entry.id   AF-A0A954M579-F1
#
_cell.length_a   1.000
_cell.length_b   1.000
_cell.length_c   1.000
_cell.angle_alpha   90.00
_cell.angle_beta   90.00
_cell.angle_gamma   90.00
#
_symmetry.space_group_name_H-M   'P 1'
#
loop_
_entity.id
_entity.type
_entity.pdbx_description
1 polymer ?
#
loop_
_entity_poly.entity_id
_entity_poly.type
_entity_poly.pdbx_seq_one_letter_code
_entity_poly.pdbx_strand_id
1 'polypeptide(L)'
;EFVEQLQLRRQAEVAHPAANVVGETFLGHAQQCARCHDHEFDPVPTHDYYSIQSVFAPGEHRAAGRCLIVVDRSAIKRWIAEQSTTVVPLTILQIVLSPIESNKHPKPARRSTEELNVSMRLPEMIRLRQTFARPVISDVPQAVREQLAKLALERQIQPGQRVAVTVGSRGITGIATIIRSVVDYLKELGAEPFLVPAMGSHGGATAQGQVELIAQYGITEESMSVPILSSMATVIVGELAAGIPVHFDRHAFEADHVLVVGRVKPHTMFVGDVESGLHKMLLIGLGKHAGALTYHRAIKEYSFDEIIRAVAGVVLERCRIVAGLAIVENAYDETALIEGVAPADFHARESKLLAQAKAWLPQLPFPKVDLLIVDQIGKEISGTGMDTNIVGRKYNDHVAMPGDRADCKRIFIRGLTEQTHGNACGIGLAEFTLRRAVEQMDREYTMVNCITSGHPTAGMIPLVYDTDREVIENALQTIGLTPPDQARVIRIRDTLHLDEVYVSTAYASEWAGREDLQVLTAPAPIGFDTHGDLNDPL
;
A
#
# COMPACT_ATOMS: atom_id res chain seq x y z
N GLU A 1 -20.46 11.99 47.76
CA GLU A 1 -19.31 11.15 47.35
C GLU A 1 -19.58 9.66 47.18
N PHE A 2 -19.56 8.77 48.19
CA PHE A 2 -19.68 7.30 47.92
C PHE A 2 -21.01 6.88 47.27
N VAL A 3 -22.13 7.42 47.75
CA VAL A 3 -23.48 7.17 47.18
C VAL A 3 -23.62 7.75 45.77
N GLU A 4 -23.00 8.89 45.53
CA GLU A 4 -23.01 9.62 44.26
C GLU A 4 -22.16 8.91 43.20
N GLN A 5 -20.99 8.38 43.60
CA GLN A 5 -20.18 7.50 42.75
C GLN A 5 -20.89 6.18 42.44
N LEU A 6 -21.67 5.64 43.39
CA LEU A 6 -22.51 4.46 43.15
C LEU A 6 -23.65 4.75 42.17
N GLN A 7 -24.28 5.93 42.24
CA GLN A 7 -25.30 6.36 41.29
C GLN A 7 -24.72 6.56 39.88
N LEU A 8 -23.55 7.21 39.77
CA LEU A 8 -22.86 7.41 38.50
C LEU A 8 -22.42 6.08 37.85
N ARG A 9 -21.91 5.12 38.64
CA ARG A 9 -21.62 3.76 38.13
C ARG A 9 -22.88 3.05 37.65
N ARG A 10 -24.00 3.14 38.38
CA ARG A 10 -25.29 2.54 37.98
C ARG A 10 -25.80 3.10 36.65
N GLN A 11 -25.71 4.41 36.45
CA GLN A 11 -26.10 5.06 35.20
C GLN A 11 -25.22 4.61 34.02
N ALA A 12 -23.92 4.47 34.24
CA ALA A 12 -22.96 4.09 33.20
C ALA A 12 -23.01 2.60 32.82
N GLU A 13 -23.17 1.70 33.80
CA GLU A 13 -23.02 0.25 33.58
C GLU A 13 -24.34 -0.46 33.21
N VAL A 14 -25.50 0.11 33.58
CA VAL A 14 -26.80 -0.58 33.44
C VAL A 14 -27.78 0.21 32.61
N ALA A 15 -28.07 1.45 33.00
CA ALA A 15 -29.18 2.20 32.42
C ALA A 15 -28.88 2.67 30.98
N HIS A 16 -27.66 3.11 30.71
CA HIS A 16 -27.24 3.54 29.37
C HIS A 16 -27.18 2.37 28.36
N PRO A 17 -26.50 1.24 28.65
CA PRO A 17 -26.51 0.08 27.74
C PRO A 17 -27.91 -0.50 27.52
N ALA A 18 -28.74 -0.58 28.57
CA ALA A 18 -30.10 -1.09 28.45
C ALA A 18 -30.99 -0.22 27.54
N ALA A 19 -30.93 1.11 27.70
CA ALA A 19 -31.66 2.03 26.84
C ALA A 19 -31.19 1.90 25.37
N ASN A 20 -29.87 1.81 25.13
CA ASN A 20 -29.33 1.65 23.79
C ASN A 20 -29.73 0.31 23.14
N VAL A 21 -29.65 -0.79 23.88
CA VAL A 21 -30.08 -2.12 23.38
C VAL A 21 -31.57 -2.14 23.07
N VAL A 22 -32.41 -1.49 23.87
CA VAL A 22 -33.85 -1.38 23.60
C VAL A 22 -34.11 -0.53 22.36
N GLY A 23 -33.41 0.60 22.20
CA GLY A 23 -33.47 1.41 20.98
C GLY A 23 -33.08 0.61 19.73
N GLU A 24 -31.95 -0.10 19.79
CA GLU A 24 -31.46 -0.91 18.66
C GLU A 24 -32.40 -2.09 18.35
N THR A 25 -32.88 -2.79 19.37
CA THR A 25 -33.67 -4.02 19.21
C THR A 25 -35.11 -3.74 18.75
N PHE A 26 -35.75 -2.71 19.30
CA PHE A 26 -37.17 -2.45 19.05
C PHE A 26 -37.43 -1.30 18.09
N LEU A 27 -36.52 -0.31 18.03
CA LEU A 27 -36.65 0.85 17.14
C LEU A 27 -35.68 0.79 15.96
N GLY A 28 -34.76 -0.17 15.92
CA GLY A 28 -33.76 -0.30 14.85
C GLY A 28 -32.74 0.85 14.83
N HIS A 29 -32.63 1.61 15.93
CA HIS A 29 -31.87 2.86 15.96
C HIS A 29 -31.02 2.96 17.23
N ALA A 30 -29.72 3.22 17.05
CA ALA A 30 -28.79 3.43 18.16
C ALA A 30 -28.98 4.82 18.75
N GLN A 31 -29.07 4.92 20.09
CA GLN A 31 -29.42 6.16 20.80
C GLN A 31 -28.21 6.80 21.50
N GLN A 32 -26.98 6.42 21.10
CA GLN A 32 -25.76 6.86 21.78
C GLN A 32 -25.51 8.37 21.64
N CYS A 33 -25.85 8.96 20.49
CA CYS A 33 -25.67 10.38 20.21
C CYS A 33 -26.66 11.26 21.00
N ALA A 34 -27.92 10.80 21.12
CA ALA A 34 -28.98 11.46 21.89
C ALA A 34 -28.66 11.62 23.38
N ARG A 35 -27.63 10.94 23.90
CA ARG A 35 -27.13 11.19 25.26
C ARG A 35 -26.59 12.61 25.45
N CYS A 36 -25.95 13.15 24.43
CA CYS A 36 -25.12 14.36 24.56
C CYS A 36 -25.77 15.59 23.94
N HIS A 37 -26.57 15.43 22.89
CA HIS A 37 -27.23 16.52 22.19
C HIS A 37 -28.41 16.02 21.33
N ASP A 38 -29.32 16.92 21.02
CA ASP A 38 -30.37 16.69 20.01
C ASP A 38 -29.71 16.74 18.64
N HIS A 39 -29.75 15.62 17.92
CA HIS A 39 -29.15 15.52 16.60
C HIS A 39 -30.22 15.77 15.54
N GLU A 40 -29.91 16.56 14.52
CA GLU A 40 -30.86 17.00 13.48
C GLU A 40 -31.56 15.83 12.76
N PHE A 41 -30.89 14.68 12.68
CA PHE A 41 -31.37 13.47 11.99
C PHE A 41 -31.72 12.32 12.94
N ASP A 42 -31.56 12.49 14.26
CA ASP A 42 -31.95 11.48 15.23
C ASP A 42 -33.40 11.75 15.66
N PRO A 43 -34.34 10.81 15.42
CA PRO A 43 -35.74 11.02 15.78
C PRO A 43 -35.97 11.01 17.30
N VAL A 44 -34.96 10.69 18.13
CA VAL A 44 -35.05 10.66 19.58
C VAL A 44 -34.32 11.85 20.19
N PRO A 45 -35.03 12.87 20.69
CA PRO A 45 -34.42 13.96 21.43
C PRO A 45 -33.73 13.46 22.70
N THR A 46 -32.74 14.21 23.16
CA THR A 46 -32.02 14.02 24.43
C THR A 46 -32.98 13.89 25.59
N HIS A 47 -34.04 14.70 25.60
CA HIS A 47 -35.09 14.63 26.60
C HIS A 47 -35.77 13.24 26.66
N ASP A 48 -36.14 12.71 25.50
CA ASP A 48 -36.85 11.43 25.40
C ASP A 48 -35.90 10.26 25.64
N TYR A 49 -34.63 10.40 25.24
CA TYR A 49 -33.56 9.49 25.58
C TYR A 49 -33.42 9.30 27.11
N TYR A 50 -33.33 10.41 27.88
CA TYR A 50 -33.26 10.32 29.34
C TYR A 50 -34.57 9.86 29.97
N SER A 51 -35.72 10.12 29.32
CA SER A 51 -37.01 9.56 29.74
C SER A 51 -37.05 8.03 29.60
N ILE A 52 -36.55 7.48 28.49
CA ILE A 52 -36.40 6.03 28.29
C ILE A 52 -35.39 5.44 29.28
N GLN A 53 -34.24 6.10 29.46
CA GLN A 53 -33.22 5.68 30.41
C GLN A 53 -33.77 5.59 31.85
N SER A 54 -34.69 6.50 32.23
CA SER A 54 -35.30 6.53 33.57
C SER A 54 -36.06 5.25 33.92
N VAL A 55 -36.55 4.50 32.92
CA VAL A 55 -37.22 3.20 33.13
C VAL A 55 -36.25 2.16 33.69
N PHE A 56 -34.98 2.24 33.31
CA PHE A 56 -33.93 1.29 33.70
C PHE A 56 -33.13 1.76 34.92
N ALA A 57 -33.27 3.03 35.31
CA ALA A 57 -32.63 3.60 36.49
C ALA A 57 -32.96 2.88 37.84
N PRO A 58 -34.14 2.26 38.05
CA PRO A 58 -34.45 1.53 39.29
C PRO A 58 -33.86 0.11 39.38
N GLY A 59 -33.21 -0.42 38.33
CA GLY A 59 -32.69 -1.79 38.32
C GLY A 59 -31.48 -2.01 39.23
N GLU A 60 -31.56 -2.94 40.19
CA GLU A 60 -30.40 -3.37 41.00
C GLU A 60 -29.68 -4.57 40.36
N HIS A 61 -28.36 -4.48 40.20
CA HIS A 61 -27.51 -5.68 40.11
C HIS A 61 -27.45 -6.33 41.49
N ARG A 62 -28.12 -7.47 41.68
CA ARG A 62 -27.76 -8.41 42.76
C ARG A 62 -26.77 -9.42 42.23
N ALA A 63 -25.75 -9.73 43.03
CA ALA A 63 -24.57 -10.54 42.73
C ALA A 63 -24.82 -12.03 42.36
N ALA A 64 -26.02 -12.40 41.90
CA ALA A 64 -26.42 -13.79 41.63
C ALA A 64 -27.11 -13.98 40.26
N GLY A 65 -26.69 -13.23 39.24
CA GLY A 65 -26.96 -13.57 37.83
C GLY A 65 -28.41 -13.47 37.35
N ARG A 66 -29.30 -12.78 38.07
CA ARG A 66 -30.66 -12.46 37.59
C ARG A 66 -31.00 -11.00 37.87
N CYS A 67 -31.20 -10.21 36.81
CA CYS A 67 -31.75 -8.87 36.88
C CYS A 67 -33.26 -8.97 37.14
N LEU A 68 -33.75 -8.32 38.19
CA LEU A 68 -35.18 -8.28 38.51
C LEU A 68 -35.64 -6.83 38.40
N ILE A 69 -36.30 -6.51 37.28
CA ILE A 69 -36.94 -5.20 37.10
C ILE A 69 -38.18 -5.18 37.99
N VAL A 70 -38.15 -4.41 39.07
CA VAL A 70 -39.33 -4.19 39.91
C VAL A 70 -40.18 -3.13 39.23
N VAL A 71 -41.18 -3.58 38.47
CA VAL A 71 -42.13 -2.70 37.79
C VAL A 71 -43.25 -2.31 38.78
N ASP A 72 -43.34 -1.03 39.15
CA ASP A 72 -44.47 -0.51 39.90
C ASP A 72 -45.72 -0.48 39.00
N ARG A 73 -46.57 -1.51 39.13
CA ARG A 73 -47.82 -1.63 38.38
C ARG A 73 -48.80 -0.48 38.63
N SER A 74 -48.68 0.23 39.76
CA SER A 74 -49.48 1.40 40.10
C SER A 74 -49.09 2.61 39.27
N ALA A 75 -47.78 2.81 39.06
CA ALA A 75 -47.24 3.86 38.21
C ALA A 75 -47.60 3.64 36.74
N ILE A 76 -47.52 2.40 36.23
CA ILE A 76 -47.97 2.07 34.87
C ILE A 76 -49.47 2.32 34.70
N LYS A 77 -50.30 1.93 35.67
CA LYS A 77 -51.75 2.19 35.59
C LYS A 77 -52.08 3.69 35.58
N ARG A 78 -51.33 4.52 36.32
CA ARG A 78 -51.46 5.99 36.26
C ARG A 78 -51.05 6.54 34.89
N TRP A 79 -49.91 6.08 34.35
CA TRP A 79 -49.42 6.49 33.03
C TRP A 79 -50.38 6.08 31.89
N ILE A 80 -50.93 4.85 31.92
CA ILE A 80 -51.95 4.40 30.96
C ILE A 80 -53.23 5.23 31.09
N ALA A 81 -53.64 5.58 32.32
CA ALA A 81 -54.79 6.44 32.55
C ALA A 81 -54.57 7.87 32.02
N GLU A 82 -53.33 8.38 32.09
CA GLU A 82 -52.95 9.69 31.53
C GLU A 82 -52.81 9.70 30.00
N GLN A 83 -52.41 8.58 29.39
CA GLN A 83 -52.21 8.44 27.93
C GLN A 83 -53.47 8.04 27.16
N SER A 84 -54.53 7.61 27.84
CA SER A 84 -55.76 7.07 27.21
C SER A 84 -56.66 8.12 26.53
N THR A 85 -56.21 9.37 26.40
CA THR A 85 -56.92 10.44 25.68
C THR A 85 -56.22 10.94 24.42
N THR A 86 -55.08 10.37 24.00
CA THR A 86 -54.42 10.80 22.75
C THR A 86 -54.30 9.65 21.75
N VAL A 87 -55.42 9.31 21.12
CA VAL A 87 -55.40 8.60 19.84
C VAL A 87 -55.17 9.66 18.76
N VAL A 88 -53.93 9.78 18.28
CA VAL A 88 -53.63 10.60 17.11
C VAL A 88 -54.26 9.90 15.90
N PRO A 89 -55.23 10.51 15.20
CA PRO A 89 -55.81 9.91 14.00
C PRO A 89 -54.73 9.66 12.95
N LEU A 90 -54.81 8.54 12.22
CA LEU A 90 -53.90 8.18 11.13
C LEU A 90 -53.71 9.31 10.09
N THR A 91 -54.69 10.19 9.95
CA THR A 91 -54.63 11.40 9.11
C THR A 91 -53.62 12.43 9.59
N ILE A 92 -53.39 12.59 10.90
CA ILE A 92 -52.34 13.47 11.44
C ILE A 92 -50.95 12.85 11.21
N LEU A 93 -50.82 11.53 11.33
CA LEU A 93 -49.57 10.84 11.01
C LEU A 93 -49.19 11.02 9.52
N GLN A 94 -50.18 10.99 8.61
CA GLN A 94 -49.97 11.28 7.18
C GLN A 94 -49.55 12.74 6.93
N ILE A 95 -50.07 13.70 7.70
CA ILE A 95 -49.64 15.11 7.62
C ILE A 95 -48.17 15.26 8.07
N VAL A 96 -47.74 14.54 9.11
CA VAL A 96 -46.35 14.53 9.59
C VAL A 96 -45.39 13.77 8.65
N LEU A 97 -45.87 12.75 7.93
CA LEU A 97 -45.07 11.96 6.99
C LEU A 97 -44.99 12.57 5.58
N SER A 98 -45.98 13.37 5.16
CA SER A 98 -46.00 14.02 3.83
C SER A 98 -44.78 14.91 3.49
N PRO A 99 -44.13 15.61 4.44
CA PRO A 99 -42.88 16.32 4.18
C PRO A 99 -41.69 15.37 3.97
N ILE A 100 -41.72 14.15 4.51
CA ILE A 100 -40.61 13.18 4.42
C ILE A 100 -40.58 12.53 3.02
N GLU A 101 -41.73 12.29 2.40
CA GLU A 101 -41.81 11.76 1.03
C GLU A 101 -41.52 12.83 -0.04
N SER A 102 -41.67 14.12 0.28
CA SER A 102 -41.40 15.25 -0.62
C SER A 102 -40.08 15.97 -0.37
N ASN A 103 -39.41 15.74 0.77
CA ASN A 103 -38.06 16.22 1.04
C ASN A 103 -37.02 15.42 0.25
N LYS A 104 -36.93 15.70 -1.05
CA LYS A 104 -35.60 15.97 -1.60
C LYS A 104 -35.13 17.24 -0.90
N HIS A 105 -34.53 17.09 0.29
CA HIS A 105 -33.71 18.17 0.83
C HIS A 105 -32.80 18.59 -0.34
N PRO A 106 -32.86 19.84 -0.83
CA PRO A 106 -31.81 20.30 -1.70
C PRO A 106 -30.54 20.01 -0.91
N LYS A 107 -29.61 19.23 -1.49
CA LYS A 107 -28.26 19.13 -0.92
C LYS A 107 -27.91 20.57 -0.60
N PRO A 108 -27.60 20.92 0.68
CA PRO A 108 -27.23 22.29 1.00
C PRO A 108 -26.23 22.69 -0.07
N ALA A 109 -26.52 23.80 -0.77
CA ALA A 109 -25.62 24.29 -1.79
C ALA A 109 -24.24 24.18 -1.18
N ARG A 110 -23.33 23.39 -1.78
CA ARG A 110 -21.96 23.29 -1.30
C ARG A 110 -21.57 24.75 -1.08
N ARG A 111 -21.29 25.15 0.17
CA ARG A 111 -20.75 26.49 0.41
C ARG A 111 -19.64 26.61 -0.61
N SER A 112 -19.75 27.55 -1.55
CA SER A 112 -18.65 27.77 -2.46
C SER A 112 -17.47 28.07 -1.55
N THR A 113 -16.35 27.42 -1.82
CA THR A 113 -15.09 27.62 -1.11
C THR A 113 -14.66 29.11 -1.09
N GLU A 114 -15.35 29.96 -1.86
CA GLU A 114 -15.21 31.42 -1.92
C GLU A 114 -15.47 32.15 -0.59
N GLU A 115 -16.28 31.62 0.34
CA GLU A 115 -16.56 32.31 1.62
C GLU A 115 -15.47 32.14 2.70
N LEU A 116 -14.40 31.38 2.42
CA LEU A 116 -13.19 31.25 3.26
C LEU A 116 -11.95 31.90 2.61
N ASN A 117 -12.13 32.96 1.81
CA ASN A 117 -11.04 33.72 1.20
C ASN A 117 -10.25 34.59 2.20
N VAL A 118 -9.61 33.95 3.18
CA VAL A 118 -8.30 34.40 3.64
C VAL A 118 -7.31 33.70 2.73
N SER A 119 -6.71 34.43 1.79
CA SER A 119 -5.64 33.90 0.94
C SER A 119 -4.58 33.27 1.83
N MET A 120 -4.51 31.93 1.82
CA MET A 120 -3.51 31.20 2.61
C MET A 120 -2.13 31.55 2.06
N ARG A 121 -1.25 32.02 2.93
CA ARG A 121 0.14 32.23 2.55
C ARG A 121 0.84 30.88 2.52
N LEU A 122 1.26 30.46 1.33
CA LEU A 122 1.99 29.22 1.12
C LEU A 122 3.50 29.44 1.28
N PRO A 123 4.29 28.39 1.60
CA PRO A 123 5.73 28.54 1.78
C PRO A 123 6.41 28.79 0.42
N GLU A 124 7.55 29.48 0.45
CA GLU A 124 8.42 29.54 -0.71
C GLU A 124 9.15 28.21 -0.89
N MET A 125 9.37 27.81 -2.14
CA MET A 125 10.02 26.55 -2.52
C MET A 125 11.37 26.83 -3.18
N ILE A 126 12.28 25.86 -3.06
CA ILE A 126 13.59 25.83 -3.70
C ILE A 126 13.80 24.46 -4.32
N ARG A 127 14.36 24.41 -5.53
CA ARG A 127 14.82 23.17 -6.16
C ARG A 127 16.21 22.80 -5.63
N LEU A 128 16.34 21.59 -5.10
CA LEU A 128 17.60 21.01 -4.66
C LEU A 128 17.96 19.82 -5.53
N ARG A 129 19.27 19.61 -5.72
CA ARG A 129 19.82 18.36 -6.23
C ARG A 129 20.50 17.58 -5.10
N GLN A 130 20.16 16.30 -4.97
CA GLN A 130 20.78 15.34 -4.07
C GLN A 130 21.85 14.52 -4.81
N THR A 131 22.97 14.26 -4.16
CA THR A 131 24.01 13.35 -4.65
C THR A 131 24.03 12.07 -3.83
N PHE A 132 23.90 10.93 -4.49
CA PHE A 132 23.95 9.61 -3.87
C PHE A 132 25.18 8.82 -4.35
N ALA A 133 25.54 7.76 -3.61
CA ALA A 133 26.53 6.81 -4.10
C ALA A 133 26.02 6.17 -5.41
N ARG A 134 26.88 6.17 -6.44
CA ARG A 134 26.55 5.70 -7.79
C ARG A 134 27.50 4.59 -8.29
N PRO A 135 27.62 3.46 -7.59
CA PRO A 135 28.28 2.29 -8.16
C PRO A 135 27.49 1.81 -9.38
N VAL A 136 28.19 1.51 -10.47
CA VAL A 136 27.60 1.06 -11.74
C VAL A 136 28.51 0.01 -12.36
N ILE A 137 27.91 -1.05 -12.89
CA ILE A 137 28.61 -2.02 -13.74
C ILE A 137 28.71 -1.45 -15.16
N SER A 138 29.93 -1.27 -15.65
CA SER A 138 30.17 -0.74 -17.00
C SER A 138 29.99 -1.78 -18.11
N ASP A 139 30.30 -3.05 -17.84
CA ASP A 139 30.14 -4.17 -18.78
C ASP A 139 29.26 -5.26 -18.16
N VAL A 140 27.96 -5.16 -18.42
CA VAL A 140 26.96 -6.08 -17.90
C VAL A 140 27.16 -7.52 -18.45
N PRO A 141 27.35 -7.74 -19.76
CA PRO A 141 27.60 -9.08 -20.29
C PRO A 141 28.79 -9.78 -19.65
N GLN A 142 29.92 -9.09 -19.53
CA GLN A 142 31.11 -9.64 -18.88
C GLN A 142 30.83 -9.97 -17.41
N ALA A 143 30.21 -9.06 -16.66
CA ALA A 143 29.90 -9.28 -15.26
C ALA A 143 28.99 -10.51 -15.04
N VAL A 144 27.95 -10.68 -15.86
CA VAL A 144 27.07 -11.86 -15.80
C VAL A 144 27.86 -13.14 -16.06
N ARG A 145 28.66 -13.16 -17.14
CA ARG A 145 29.49 -14.33 -17.50
C ARG A 145 30.44 -14.72 -16.38
N GLU A 146 31.17 -13.76 -15.83
CA GLU A 146 32.14 -13.99 -14.75
C GLU A 146 31.48 -14.52 -13.48
N GLN A 147 30.30 -14.01 -13.15
CA GLN A 147 29.55 -14.45 -11.98
C GLN A 147 28.99 -15.87 -12.13
N LEU A 148 28.44 -16.20 -13.29
CA LEU A 148 27.93 -17.56 -13.55
C LEU A 148 29.06 -18.59 -13.68
N ALA A 149 30.20 -18.21 -14.28
CA ALA A 149 31.37 -19.08 -14.40
C ALA A 149 31.92 -19.54 -13.04
N LYS A 150 31.80 -18.73 -11.99
CA LYS A 150 32.21 -19.10 -10.62
C LYS A 150 31.43 -20.29 -10.05
N LEU A 151 30.23 -20.55 -10.58
CA LEU A 151 29.35 -21.62 -10.10
C LEU A 151 29.65 -22.97 -10.76
N ALA A 152 30.55 -23.02 -11.75
CA ALA A 152 30.94 -24.23 -12.47
C ALA A 152 29.73 -25.06 -12.96
N LEU A 153 28.76 -24.39 -13.60
CA LEU A 153 27.48 -24.99 -14.00
C LEU A 153 27.63 -26.13 -15.00
N GLU A 154 28.74 -26.18 -15.74
CA GLU A 154 29.10 -27.30 -16.64
C GLU A 154 29.20 -28.66 -15.94
N ARG A 155 29.32 -28.67 -14.59
CA ARG A 155 29.32 -29.91 -13.80
C ARG A 155 27.92 -30.46 -13.56
N GLN A 156 26.89 -29.63 -13.71
CA GLN A 156 25.49 -29.96 -13.41
C GLN A 156 24.63 -29.99 -14.67
N ILE A 157 24.92 -29.13 -15.65
CA ILE A 157 24.18 -28.99 -16.89
C ILE A 157 24.91 -29.76 -18.00
N GLN A 158 24.23 -30.72 -18.60
CA GLN A 158 24.71 -31.48 -19.75
C GLN A 158 24.21 -30.87 -21.07
N PRO A 159 24.94 -31.00 -22.18
CA PRO A 159 24.48 -30.55 -23.48
C PRO A 159 23.11 -31.14 -23.85
N GLY A 160 22.22 -30.30 -24.41
CA GLY A 160 20.85 -30.65 -24.77
C GLY A 160 19.83 -30.58 -23.62
N GLN A 161 20.26 -30.35 -22.37
CA GLN A 161 19.31 -30.17 -21.26
C GLN A 161 18.60 -28.82 -21.33
N ARG A 162 17.30 -28.83 -20.99
CA ARG A 162 16.46 -27.63 -21.00
C ARG A 162 16.60 -26.86 -19.69
N VAL A 163 16.86 -25.56 -19.79
CA VAL A 163 17.04 -24.70 -18.60
C VAL A 163 16.02 -23.57 -18.60
N ALA A 164 15.16 -23.54 -17.58
CA ALA A 164 14.21 -22.45 -17.40
C ALA A 164 14.91 -21.25 -16.77
N VAL A 165 14.78 -20.06 -17.36
CA VAL A 165 15.33 -18.81 -16.82
C VAL A 165 14.19 -17.88 -16.45
N THR A 166 14.14 -17.46 -15.18
CA THR A 166 13.04 -16.61 -14.70
C THR A 166 13.18 -15.16 -15.17
N VAL A 167 12.07 -14.53 -15.52
CA VAL A 167 12.01 -13.08 -15.78
C VAL A 167 10.98 -12.44 -14.85
N GLY A 168 11.41 -11.43 -14.09
CA GLY A 168 10.57 -10.68 -13.17
C GLY A 168 9.75 -9.58 -13.86
N SER A 169 8.88 -8.93 -13.10
CA SER A 169 7.98 -7.87 -13.58
C SER A 169 8.49 -6.45 -13.39
N ARG A 170 9.79 -6.27 -13.16
CA ARG A 170 10.38 -4.96 -12.88
C ARG A 170 11.28 -4.55 -14.02
N GLY A 171 11.12 -3.31 -14.47
CA GLY A 171 12.14 -2.62 -15.22
C GLY A 171 13.38 -2.51 -14.33
N ILE A 172 14.50 -2.98 -14.84
CA ILE A 172 15.84 -2.78 -14.27
C ILE A 172 16.64 -2.22 -15.44
N THR A 173 17.44 -1.18 -15.21
CA THR A 173 18.29 -0.63 -16.27
C THR A 173 19.22 -1.71 -16.82
N GLY A 174 19.01 -2.07 -18.09
CA GLY A 174 19.78 -3.12 -18.78
C GLY A 174 19.25 -4.55 -18.61
N ILE A 175 18.01 -4.76 -18.13
CA ILE A 175 17.48 -6.11 -17.87
C ILE A 175 17.50 -7.03 -19.09
N ALA A 176 17.16 -6.53 -20.29
CA ALA A 176 17.23 -7.33 -21.51
C ALA A 176 18.66 -7.82 -21.79
N THR A 177 19.66 -6.96 -21.58
CA THR A 177 21.08 -7.32 -21.71
C THR A 177 21.49 -8.35 -20.66
N ILE A 178 21.04 -8.21 -19.41
CA ILE A 178 21.31 -9.19 -18.35
C ILE A 178 20.74 -10.55 -18.74
N ILE A 179 19.45 -10.62 -19.07
CA ILE A 179 18.77 -11.87 -19.42
C ILE A 179 19.39 -12.50 -20.68
N ARG A 180 19.71 -11.69 -21.70
CA ARG A 180 20.39 -12.15 -22.90
C ARG A 180 21.75 -12.77 -22.58
N SER A 181 22.52 -12.14 -21.68
CA SER A 181 23.83 -12.64 -21.27
C SER A 181 23.74 -13.97 -20.50
N VAL A 182 22.69 -14.16 -19.68
CA VAL A 182 22.39 -15.45 -19.04
C VAL A 182 22.08 -16.51 -20.09
N VAL A 183 21.23 -16.19 -21.06
CA VAL A 183 20.85 -17.10 -22.16
C VAL A 183 22.07 -17.51 -22.98
N ASP A 184 22.90 -16.56 -23.37
CA ASP A 184 24.10 -16.82 -24.17
C ASP A 184 25.09 -17.69 -23.39
N TYR A 185 25.32 -17.41 -22.11
CA TYR A 185 26.15 -18.26 -21.24
C TYR A 185 25.64 -19.70 -21.17
N LEU A 186 24.33 -19.91 -21.01
CA LEU A 186 23.74 -21.26 -20.98
C LEU A 186 23.88 -21.98 -22.33
N LYS A 187 23.72 -21.26 -23.46
CA LYS A 187 23.94 -21.82 -24.81
C LYS A 187 25.38 -22.24 -25.03
N GLU A 188 26.35 -21.50 -24.49
CA GLU A 188 27.76 -21.90 -24.55
C GLU A 188 28.06 -23.20 -23.81
N LEU A 189 27.30 -23.52 -22.76
CA LEU A 189 27.34 -24.82 -22.08
C LEU A 189 26.66 -25.94 -22.89
N GLY A 190 26.08 -25.62 -24.05
CA GLY A 190 25.32 -26.55 -24.89
C GLY A 190 23.89 -26.80 -24.40
N ALA A 191 23.37 -26.00 -23.46
CA ALA A 191 22.00 -26.14 -22.95
C ALA A 191 20.96 -25.53 -23.92
N GLU A 192 19.70 -25.87 -23.69
CA GLU A 192 18.53 -25.33 -24.41
C GLU A 192 17.71 -24.41 -23.48
N PRO A 193 18.11 -23.14 -23.31
CA PRO A 193 17.42 -22.22 -22.41
C PRO A 193 16.07 -21.75 -22.98
N PHE A 194 15.13 -21.49 -22.09
CA PHE A 194 13.87 -20.80 -22.38
C PHE A 194 13.48 -19.89 -21.22
N LEU A 195 12.69 -18.85 -21.50
CA LEU A 195 12.29 -17.88 -20.49
C LEU A 195 10.93 -18.24 -19.88
N VAL A 196 10.81 -18.03 -18.57
CA VAL A 196 9.55 -18.17 -17.83
C VAL A 196 9.24 -16.85 -17.11
N PRO A 197 8.14 -16.16 -17.46
CA PRO A 197 7.64 -15.03 -16.68
C PRO A 197 7.29 -15.51 -15.26
N ALA A 198 7.98 -14.97 -14.25
CA ALA A 198 7.90 -15.41 -12.86
C ALA A 198 7.56 -14.19 -11.98
N MET A 199 6.30 -13.78 -12.00
CA MET A 199 5.89 -12.49 -11.43
C MET A 199 4.56 -12.48 -10.65
N GLY A 200 4.08 -13.65 -10.23
CA GLY A 200 2.87 -13.76 -9.41
C GLY A 200 1.63 -13.22 -10.13
N SER A 201 1.00 -12.18 -9.56
CA SER A 201 -0.21 -11.54 -10.08
C SER A 201 0.04 -10.42 -11.11
N HIS A 202 1.29 -10.07 -11.38
CA HIS A 202 1.59 -9.00 -12.35
C HIS A 202 1.17 -9.41 -13.77
N GLY A 203 1.00 -8.43 -14.66
CA GLY A 203 0.45 -8.65 -16.00
C GLY A 203 -1.03 -9.07 -15.96
N GLY A 204 -1.80 -8.50 -15.03
CA GLY A 204 -3.21 -8.83 -14.82
C GLY A 204 -3.46 -10.29 -14.39
N ALA A 205 -2.46 -10.99 -13.87
CA ALA A 205 -2.52 -12.43 -13.58
C ALA A 205 -2.91 -13.31 -14.79
N THR A 206 -2.50 -12.91 -15.99
CA THR A 206 -2.72 -13.67 -17.22
C THR A 206 -1.39 -14.03 -17.91
N ALA A 207 -1.36 -15.13 -18.66
CA ALA A 207 -0.16 -15.50 -19.41
C ALA A 207 0.24 -14.43 -20.44
N GLN A 208 -0.76 -13.89 -21.16
CA GLN A 208 -0.56 -12.86 -22.18
C GLN A 208 -0.07 -11.55 -21.58
N GLY A 209 -0.73 -11.05 -20.52
CA GLY A 209 -0.32 -9.80 -19.88
C GLY A 209 1.08 -9.86 -19.27
N GLN A 210 1.57 -11.04 -18.84
CA GLN A 210 2.96 -11.20 -18.41
C GLN A 210 3.96 -11.13 -19.56
N VAL A 211 3.61 -11.64 -20.75
CA VAL A 211 4.45 -11.51 -21.96
C VAL A 211 4.50 -10.06 -22.44
N GLU A 212 3.34 -9.40 -22.51
CA GLU A 212 3.24 -7.98 -22.90
C GLU A 212 4.03 -7.08 -21.96
N LEU A 213 4.05 -7.39 -20.66
CA LEU A 213 4.82 -6.63 -19.67
C LEU A 213 6.33 -6.73 -19.92
N ILE A 214 6.89 -7.93 -20.12
CA ILE A 214 8.34 -8.08 -20.33
C ILE A 214 8.79 -7.61 -21.71
N ALA A 215 7.89 -7.62 -22.70
CA ALA A 215 8.15 -7.05 -24.02
C ALA A 215 8.45 -5.54 -23.94
N GLN A 216 7.80 -4.81 -23.01
CA GLN A 216 8.09 -3.38 -22.75
C GLN A 216 9.51 -3.16 -22.22
N TYR A 217 10.15 -4.19 -21.66
CA TYR A 217 11.54 -4.14 -21.20
C TYR A 217 12.53 -4.61 -22.27
N GLY A 218 12.08 -4.83 -23.50
CA GLY A 218 12.90 -5.32 -24.60
C GLY A 218 13.18 -6.83 -24.53
N ILE A 219 12.38 -7.59 -23.78
CA ILE A 219 12.51 -9.04 -23.65
C ILE A 219 11.44 -9.71 -24.51
N THR A 220 11.86 -10.19 -25.68
CA THR A 220 11.03 -10.88 -26.68
C THR A 220 11.73 -12.15 -27.15
N GLU A 221 11.00 -13.09 -27.75
CA GLU A 221 11.62 -14.30 -28.29
C GLU A 221 12.69 -13.99 -29.36
N GLU A 222 12.45 -12.95 -30.17
CA GLU A 222 13.40 -12.47 -31.17
C GLU A 222 14.70 -11.94 -30.52
N SER A 223 14.57 -10.98 -29.61
CA SER A 223 15.71 -10.34 -28.95
C SER A 223 16.52 -11.31 -28.09
N MET A 224 15.87 -12.31 -27.48
CA MET A 224 16.52 -13.32 -26.63
C MET A 224 16.96 -14.56 -27.42
N SER A 225 16.43 -14.73 -28.64
CA SER A 225 16.67 -15.88 -29.50
C SER A 225 16.38 -17.23 -28.81
N VAL A 226 15.35 -17.26 -27.97
CA VAL A 226 14.85 -18.41 -27.20
C VAL A 226 13.34 -18.26 -26.98
N PRO A 227 12.58 -19.35 -26.78
CA PRO A 227 11.15 -19.25 -26.54
C PRO A 227 10.82 -18.65 -25.17
N ILE A 228 9.68 -17.97 -25.07
CA ILE A 228 9.07 -17.49 -23.83
C ILE A 228 7.85 -18.37 -23.52
N LEU A 229 7.94 -19.19 -22.48
CA LEU A 229 6.87 -20.08 -22.07
C LEU A 229 6.07 -19.45 -20.92
N SER A 230 4.98 -18.77 -21.26
CA SER A 230 4.09 -18.11 -20.29
C SER A 230 2.82 -18.91 -20.04
N SER A 231 2.52 -19.17 -18.77
CA SER A 231 1.31 -19.82 -18.30
C SER A 231 1.02 -19.46 -16.84
N MET A 232 -0.24 -19.57 -16.44
CA MET A 232 -0.66 -19.50 -15.02
C MET A 232 -0.74 -20.89 -14.37
N ALA A 233 -0.50 -21.97 -15.13
CA ALA A 233 -0.53 -23.32 -14.60
C ALA A 233 0.61 -23.57 -13.60
N THR A 234 0.26 -24.15 -12.46
CA THR A 234 1.21 -24.57 -11.43
C THR A 234 1.05 -26.04 -11.12
N VAL A 235 2.11 -26.64 -10.59
CA VAL A 235 2.11 -27.95 -9.94
C VAL A 235 2.33 -27.77 -8.44
N ILE A 236 1.77 -28.66 -7.63
CA ILE A 236 2.05 -28.70 -6.19
C ILE A 236 3.25 -29.62 -5.99
N VAL A 237 4.38 -29.07 -5.55
CA VAL A 237 5.66 -29.80 -5.41
C VAL A 237 5.88 -30.30 -3.98
N GLY A 238 5.07 -29.84 -3.04
CA GLY A 238 5.09 -30.26 -1.64
C GLY A 238 4.03 -29.53 -0.84
N GLU A 239 4.03 -29.78 0.46
CA GLU A 239 3.09 -29.19 1.42
C GLU A 239 3.87 -28.86 2.71
N LEU A 240 3.61 -27.70 3.30
CA LEU A 240 4.20 -27.32 4.59
C LEU A 240 3.42 -27.96 5.76
N ALA A 241 4.00 -27.97 6.96
CA ALA A 241 3.40 -28.60 8.14
C ALA A 241 1.99 -28.07 8.53
N ALA A 242 1.61 -26.89 8.03
CA ALA A 242 0.29 -26.27 8.22
C ALA A 242 -0.71 -26.53 7.07
N GLY A 243 -0.44 -27.49 6.18
CA GLY A 243 -1.30 -27.78 5.03
C GLY A 243 -1.20 -26.78 3.89
N ILE A 244 -0.14 -25.96 3.87
CA ILE A 244 0.04 -24.90 2.87
C ILE A 244 0.67 -25.53 1.61
N PRO A 245 -0.01 -25.54 0.45
CA PRO A 245 0.52 -26.13 -0.76
C PRO A 245 1.67 -25.30 -1.33
N VAL A 246 2.73 -25.98 -1.76
CA VAL A 246 3.87 -25.34 -2.43
C VAL A 246 3.66 -25.39 -3.95
N HIS A 247 3.25 -24.26 -4.52
CA HIS A 247 3.03 -24.08 -5.95
C HIS A 247 4.34 -23.77 -6.68
N PHE A 248 4.50 -24.33 -7.87
CA PHE A 248 5.62 -24.04 -8.77
C PHE A 248 5.16 -24.04 -10.22
N ASP A 249 5.74 -23.19 -11.05
CA ASP A 249 5.41 -23.06 -12.48
C ASP A 249 5.58 -24.39 -13.19
N ARG A 250 4.60 -24.79 -14.00
CA ARG A 250 4.62 -26.09 -14.66
C ARG A 250 5.77 -26.23 -15.66
N HIS A 251 6.07 -25.20 -16.45
CA HIS A 251 7.14 -25.28 -17.45
C HIS A 251 8.52 -25.34 -16.79
N ALA A 252 8.74 -24.55 -15.74
CA ALA A 252 9.95 -24.60 -14.94
C ALA A 252 10.08 -25.94 -14.21
N PHE A 253 8.97 -26.51 -13.72
CA PHE A 253 8.99 -27.84 -13.12
C PHE A 253 9.32 -28.93 -14.12
N GLU A 254 8.97 -28.80 -15.39
CA GLU A 254 9.24 -29.80 -16.44
C GLU A 254 10.64 -29.68 -17.05
N ALA A 255 11.36 -28.58 -16.81
CA ALA A 255 12.74 -28.37 -17.24
C ALA A 255 13.72 -29.29 -16.51
N ASP A 256 14.92 -29.49 -17.09
CA ASP A 256 15.99 -30.23 -16.41
C ASP A 256 16.60 -29.42 -15.27
N HIS A 257 16.69 -28.09 -15.45
CA HIS A 257 17.22 -27.15 -14.46
C HIS A 257 16.47 -25.83 -14.48
N VAL A 258 16.55 -25.09 -13.37
CA VAL A 258 16.01 -23.72 -13.26
C VAL A 258 17.10 -22.77 -12.78
N LEU A 259 17.31 -21.67 -13.51
CA LEU A 259 18.16 -20.56 -13.12
C LEU A 259 17.29 -19.36 -12.76
N VAL A 260 17.42 -18.88 -11.52
CA VAL A 260 16.59 -17.83 -10.96
C VAL A 260 17.30 -16.49 -11.08
N VAL A 261 16.71 -15.53 -11.77
CA VAL A 261 17.19 -14.15 -11.85
C VAL A 261 16.26 -13.26 -11.02
N GLY A 262 16.82 -12.52 -10.06
CA GLY A 262 16.02 -11.76 -9.10
C GLY A 262 16.67 -10.45 -8.68
N ARG A 263 15.86 -9.38 -8.63
CA ARG A 263 16.26 -8.11 -8.02
C ARG A 263 16.17 -8.18 -6.51
N VAL A 264 17.30 -7.94 -5.84
CA VAL A 264 17.35 -7.81 -4.39
C VAL A 264 17.10 -6.35 -4.01
N LYS A 265 15.96 -6.10 -3.36
CA LYS A 265 15.51 -4.78 -2.92
C LYS A 265 14.66 -4.90 -1.65
N PRO A 266 14.68 -3.91 -0.73
CA PRO A 266 13.69 -3.82 0.33
C PRO A 266 12.27 -3.94 -0.22
N HIS A 267 11.47 -4.79 0.40
CA HIS A 267 10.06 -4.92 0.10
C HIS A 267 9.30 -3.69 0.62
N THR A 268 8.12 -3.39 0.09
CA THR A 268 7.32 -2.25 0.57
C THR A 268 6.51 -2.55 1.83
N MET A 269 6.13 -3.82 2.07
CA MET A 269 5.37 -4.23 3.27
C MET A 269 6.17 -5.11 4.26
N PHE A 270 6.83 -6.16 3.77
CA PHE A 270 7.48 -7.13 4.64
C PHE A 270 8.86 -6.70 5.11
N VAL A 271 9.26 -7.17 6.30
CA VAL A 271 10.58 -6.98 6.88
C VAL A 271 11.14 -8.34 7.24
N GLY A 272 12.40 -8.58 6.90
CA GLY A 272 13.12 -9.80 7.24
C GLY A 272 14.58 -9.72 6.82
N ASP A 273 15.31 -10.80 7.09
CA ASP A 273 16.69 -10.98 6.61
C ASP A 273 16.74 -11.18 5.10
N VAL A 274 15.62 -11.60 4.52
CA VAL A 274 15.36 -11.67 3.08
C VAL A 274 14.01 -11.00 2.83
N GLU A 275 13.92 -10.24 1.74
CA GLU A 275 12.73 -9.47 1.36
C GLU A 275 12.37 -9.74 -0.10
N SER A 276 12.75 -8.86 -1.04
CA SER A 276 12.70 -9.18 -2.47
C SER A 276 14.04 -9.74 -2.93
N GLY A 277 14.03 -10.62 -3.93
CA GLY A 277 15.22 -11.30 -4.43
C GLY A 277 14.90 -12.68 -4.99
N LEU A 278 15.91 -13.55 -5.00
CA LEU A 278 15.87 -14.95 -5.41
C LEU A 278 14.79 -15.73 -4.64
N HIS A 279 14.69 -15.62 -3.32
CA HIS A 279 13.67 -16.40 -2.58
C HIS A 279 12.25 -15.98 -2.93
N LYS A 280 12.03 -14.67 -3.11
CA LYS A 280 10.71 -14.18 -3.54
C LYS A 280 10.38 -14.64 -4.96
N MET A 281 11.38 -14.77 -5.83
CA MET A 281 11.19 -15.38 -7.15
C MET A 281 10.81 -16.86 -7.06
N LEU A 282 11.39 -17.63 -6.12
CA LEU A 282 11.01 -19.03 -5.89
C LEU A 282 9.54 -19.17 -5.46
N LEU A 283 9.06 -18.29 -4.57
CA LEU A 283 7.73 -18.41 -3.96
C LEU A 283 6.63 -17.66 -4.74
N ILE A 284 6.76 -16.35 -4.94
CA ILE A 284 5.73 -15.52 -5.60
C ILE A 284 5.89 -15.60 -7.11
N GLY A 285 7.13 -15.53 -7.59
CA GLY A 285 7.41 -15.51 -9.03
C GLY A 285 6.98 -16.81 -9.69
N LEU A 286 7.64 -17.89 -9.32
CA LEU A 286 7.40 -19.24 -9.84
C LEU A 286 6.14 -19.88 -9.25
N GLY A 287 5.65 -19.44 -8.09
CA GLY A 287 4.32 -19.86 -7.60
C GLY A 287 3.16 -19.31 -8.42
N LYS A 288 3.39 -18.38 -9.37
CA LYS A 288 2.36 -17.72 -10.19
C LYS A 288 1.26 -17.10 -9.33
N HIS A 289 0.08 -16.87 -9.92
CA HIS A 289 -1.04 -16.28 -9.20
C HIS A 289 -1.52 -17.15 -8.04
N ALA A 290 -1.61 -18.47 -8.25
CA ALA A 290 -2.09 -19.41 -7.23
C ALA A 290 -1.19 -19.44 -5.98
N GLY A 291 0.12 -19.58 -6.17
CA GLY A 291 1.10 -19.51 -5.08
C GLY A 291 1.10 -18.13 -4.43
N ALA A 292 1.12 -17.06 -5.21
CA ALA A 292 1.05 -15.70 -4.66
C ALA A 292 -0.16 -15.50 -3.75
N LEU A 293 -1.36 -15.90 -4.17
CA LEU A 293 -2.57 -15.80 -3.35
C LEU A 293 -2.47 -16.63 -2.08
N THR A 294 -1.97 -17.87 -2.18
CA THR A 294 -1.80 -18.79 -1.04
C THR A 294 -0.84 -18.22 -0.01
N TYR A 295 0.34 -17.76 -0.42
CA TYR A 295 1.37 -17.30 0.51
C TYR A 295 1.01 -15.98 1.17
N HIS A 296 0.44 -15.02 0.44
CA HIS A 296 -0.01 -13.76 1.07
C HIS A 296 -1.11 -13.99 2.11
N ARG A 297 -1.96 -15.01 1.94
CA ARG A 297 -2.92 -15.42 2.97
C ARG A 297 -2.21 -16.05 4.16
N ALA A 298 -1.26 -16.95 3.93
CA ALA A 298 -0.49 -17.57 4.99
C ALA A 298 0.29 -16.55 5.83
N ILE A 299 0.84 -15.50 5.21
CA ILE A 299 1.60 -14.43 5.89
C ILE A 299 0.71 -13.56 6.83
N LYS A 300 -0.62 -13.76 6.84
CA LYS A 300 -1.49 -13.15 7.85
C LYS A 300 -1.52 -13.93 9.17
N GLU A 301 -1.14 -15.20 9.15
CA GLU A 301 -1.11 -16.08 10.32
C GLU A 301 0.32 -16.41 10.75
N TYR A 302 1.25 -16.49 9.79
CA TYR A 302 2.67 -16.74 9.99
C TYR A 302 3.50 -15.53 9.57
N SER A 303 4.72 -15.41 10.09
CA SER A 303 5.62 -14.34 9.63
C SER A 303 6.05 -14.55 8.18
N PHE A 304 6.40 -13.44 7.51
CA PHE A 304 6.96 -13.50 6.16
C PHE A 304 8.23 -14.36 6.09
N ASP A 305 9.10 -14.26 7.10
CA ASP A 305 10.36 -15.01 7.18
C ASP A 305 10.14 -16.53 7.33
N GLU A 306 9.14 -16.95 8.12
CA GLU A 306 8.78 -18.37 8.23
C GLU A 306 8.29 -18.94 6.89
N ILE A 307 7.37 -18.23 6.23
CA ILE A 307 6.80 -18.67 4.95
C ILE A 307 7.87 -18.70 3.85
N ILE A 308 8.69 -17.65 3.73
CA ILE A 308 9.71 -17.59 2.69
C ILE A 308 10.76 -18.69 2.83
N ARG A 309 11.22 -18.98 4.06
CA ARG A 309 12.19 -20.06 4.31
C ARG A 309 11.58 -21.42 4.05
N ALA A 310 10.38 -21.67 4.55
CA ALA A 310 9.73 -22.97 4.44
C ALA A 310 9.42 -23.31 2.97
N VAL A 311 8.85 -22.37 2.22
CA VAL A 311 8.57 -22.56 0.79
C VAL A 311 9.86 -22.70 -0.01
N ALA A 312 10.85 -21.83 0.21
CA ALA A 312 12.13 -21.91 -0.50
C ALA A 312 12.84 -23.24 -0.25
N GLY A 313 12.82 -23.77 0.98
CA GLY A 313 13.41 -25.08 1.29
C GLY A 313 12.83 -26.21 0.45
N VAL A 314 11.50 -26.28 0.35
CA VAL A 314 10.81 -27.28 -0.50
C VAL A 314 11.16 -27.11 -1.98
N VAL A 315 11.17 -25.86 -2.46
CA VAL A 315 11.48 -25.57 -3.87
C VAL A 315 12.93 -25.90 -4.21
N LEU A 316 13.88 -25.54 -3.36
CA LEU A 316 15.31 -25.83 -3.57
C LEU A 316 15.58 -27.34 -3.56
N GLU A 317 14.88 -28.10 -2.72
CA GLU A 317 15.01 -29.56 -2.67
C GLU A 317 14.42 -30.24 -3.92
N ARG A 318 13.30 -29.74 -4.46
CA ARG A 318 12.46 -30.50 -5.40
C ARG A 318 12.41 -29.97 -6.82
N CYS A 319 12.77 -28.71 -7.04
CA CYS A 319 12.54 -28.01 -8.31
C CYS A 319 13.81 -27.78 -9.14
N ARG A 320 14.91 -28.49 -8.83
CA ARG A 320 16.13 -28.52 -9.66
C ARG A 320 16.69 -27.10 -9.92
N ILE A 321 16.68 -26.28 -8.89
CA ILE A 321 17.29 -24.95 -8.93
C ILE A 321 18.80 -25.14 -9.02
N VAL A 322 19.42 -24.71 -10.13
CA VAL A 322 20.86 -24.92 -10.38
C VAL A 322 21.70 -23.71 -9.99
N ALA A 323 21.13 -22.51 -10.09
CA ALA A 323 21.81 -21.25 -9.81
C ALA A 323 20.84 -20.08 -9.61
N GLY A 324 21.33 -19.03 -8.97
CA GLY A 324 20.69 -17.72 -8.89
C GLY A 324 21.58 -16.62 -9.47
N LEU A 325 20.98 -15.60 -10.07
CA LEU A 325 21.61 -14.35 -10.43
C LEU A 325 20.90 -13.21 -9.70
N ALA A 326 21.54 -12.69 -8.65
CA ALA A 326 21.03 -11.58 -7.87
C ALA A 326 21.49 -10.25 -8.47
N ILE A 327 20.55 -9.31 -8.60
CA ILE A 327 20.79 -7.96 -9.14
C ILE A 327 20.49 -6.92 -8.07
N VAL A 328 21.38 -5.96 -7.87
CA VAL A 328 21.19 -4.81 -6.96
C VAL A 328 21.40 -3.52 -7.75
N GLU A 329 20.47 -2.58 -7.59
CA GLU A 329 20.50 -1.26 -8.20
C GLU A 329 21.09 -0.22 -7.23
N ASN A 330 21.64 0.87 -7.77
CA ASN A 330 21.98 2.05 -7.00
C ASN A 330 20.77 2.99 -6.84
N ALA A 331 21.00 4.16 -6.23
CA ALA A 331 19.97 5.17 -5.99
C ALA A 331 19.35 5.81 -7.25
N TYR A 332 19.95 5.55 -8.43
CA TYR A 332 19.58 6.11 -9.72
C TYR A 332 18.95 5.05 -10.65
N ASP A 333 18.51 3.91 -10.09
CA ASP A 333 17.93 2.77 -10.83
C ASP A 333 18.91 2.08 -11.81
N GLU A 334 20.22 2.30 -11.64
CA GLU A 334 21.24 1.67 -12.47
C GLU A 334 21.75 0.38 -11.84
N THR A 335 22.06 -0.60 -12.69
CA THR A 335 22.64 -1.88 -12.25
C THR A 335 24.02 -1.66 -11.60
N ALA A 336 24.07 -1.81 -10.28
CA ALA A 336 25.25 -1.52 -9.47
C ALA A 336 26.06 -2.76 -9.13
N LEU A 337 25.39 -3.90 -8.97
CA LEU A 337 26.00 -5.16 -8.58
C LEU A 337 25.20 -6.33 -9.17
N ILE A 338 25.93 -7.31 -9.71
CA ILE A 338 25.42 -8.61 -10.14
C ILE A 338 26.21 -9.69 -9.40
N GLU A 339 25.53 -10.66 -8.82
CA GLU A 339 26.16 -11.78 -8.12
C GLU A 339 25.54 -13.11 -8.52
N GLY A 340 26.38 -14.05 -8.93
CA GLY A 340 26.02 -15.43 -9.17
C GLY A 340 26.05 -16.19 -7.86
N VAL A 341 24.95 -16.86 -7.51
CA VAL A 341 24.78 -17.49 -6.21
C VAL A 341 24.44 -18.97 -6.40
N ALA A 342 25.11 -19.85 -5.65
CA ALA A 342 24.76 -21.27 -5.60
C ALA A 342 23.49 -21.47 -4.74
N PRO A 343 22.62 -22.44 -5.06
CA PRO A 343 21.36 -22.68 -4.32
C PRO A 343 21.53 -22.78 -2.80
N ALA A 344 22.59 -23.45 -2.33
CA ALA A 344 22.89 -23.61 -0.91
C ALA A 344 23.22 -22.29 -0.18
N ASP A 345 23.67 -21.27 -0.93
CA ASP A 345 24.13 -20.00 -0.40
C ASP A 345 23.08 -18.88 -0.55
N PHE A 346 21.92 -19.17 -1.18
CA PHE A 346 20.89 -18.17 -1.48
C PHE A 346 20.58 -17.30 -0.26
N HIS A 347 20.26 -17.91 0.88
CA HIS A 347 19.89 -17.15 2.07
C HIS A 347 21.03 -16.25 2.56
N ALA A 348 22.21 -16.84 2.77
CA ALA A 348 23.36 -16.13 3.34
C ALA A 348 23.84 -14.96 2.44
N ARG A 349 23.77 -15.12 1.12
CA ARG A 349 24.18 -14.08 0.17
C ARG A 349 23.10 -13.04 -0.03
N GLU A 350 21.85 -13.45 -0.21
CA GLU A 350 20.73 -12.52 -0.37
C GLU A 350 20.57 -11.57 0.81
N SER A 351 20.76 -12.04 2.05
CA SER A 351 20.72 -11.16 3.22
C SER A 351 21.80 -10.08 3.20
N LYS A 352 23.02 -10.40 2.73
CA LYS A 352 24.10 -9.42 2.59
C LYS A 352 23.82 -8.43 1.46
N LEU A 353 23.28 -8.92 0.35
CA LEU A 353 22.89 -8.09 -0.78
C LEU A 353 21.72 -7.17 -0.44
N LEU A 354 20.77 -7.63 0.38
CA LEU A 354 19.65 -6.82 0.85
C LEU A 354 20.13 -5.70 1.78
N ALA A 355 21.09 -5.96 2.67
CA ALA A 355 21.73 -4.92 3.48
C ALA A 355 22.40 -3.85 2.59
N GLN A 356 23.08 -4.28 1.52
CA GLN A 356 23.66 -3.35 0.53
C GLN A 356 22.59 -2.55 -0.21
N ALA A 357 21.51 -3.19 -0.66
CA ALA A 357 20.38 -2.54 -1.31
C ALA A 357 19.71 -1.50 -0.40
N LYS A 358 19.59 -1.77 0.92
CA LYS A 358 19.10 -0.81 1.92
C LYS A 358 20.01 0.42 2.08
N ALA A 359 21.31 0.25 1.88
CA ALA A 359 22.29 1.33 1.96
C ALA A 359 22.30 2.20 0.69
N TRP A 360 22.01 1.61 -0.47
CA TRP A 360 21.93 2.33 -1.76
C TRP A 360 20.53 2.82 -2.13
N LEU A 361 19.50 2.49 -1.34
CA LEU A 361 18.15 3.01 -1.56
C LEU A 361 18.14 4.55 -1.49
N PRO A 362 17.55 5.26 -2.47
CA PRO A 362 17.45 6.71 -2.42
C PRO A 362 16.55 7.14 -1.24
N GLN A 363 16.72 8.39 -0.80
CA GLN A 363 16.03 8.91 0.38
C GLN A 363 15.55 10.35 0.13
N LEU A 364 14.48 10.73 0.84
CA LEU A 364 14.11 12.14 0.94
C LEU A 364 15.25 12.91 1.64
N PRO A 365 15.51 14.17 1.26
CA PRO A 365 16.62 14.94 1.82
C PRO A 365 16.45 15.19 3.33
N PHE A 366 15.21 15.23 3.81
CA PHE A 366 14.89 15.49 5.20
C PHE A 366 13.87 14.46 5.73
N PRO A 367 14.04 13.98 6.97
CA PRO A 367 13.20 12.91 7.51
C PRO A 367 11.83 13.39 8.03
N LYS A 368 11.64 14.68 8.30
CA LYS A 368 10.37 15.22 8.82
C LYS A 368 9.68 16.07 7.77
N VAL A 369 8.51 15.63 7.30
CA VAL A 369 7.77 16.26 6.21
C VAL A 369 6.33 16.51 6.64
N ASP A 370 5.88 17.76 6.59
CA ASP A 370 4.48 18.12 6.89
C ASP A 370 3.57 17.74 5.71
N LEU A 371 4.00 18.03 4.48
CA LEU A 371 3.30 17.65 3.25
C LEU A 371 4.31 17.15 2.21
N LEU A 372 4.15 15.89 1.80
CA LEU A 372 4.84 15.32 0.66
C LEU A 372 3.91 15.35 -0.57
N ILE A 373 4.33 16.05 -1.61
CA ILE A 373 3.66 16.08 -2.91
C ILE A 373 4.40 15.11 -3.83
N VAL A 374 3.68 14.14 -4.40
CA VAL A 374 4.20 13.13 -5.33
C VAL A 374 3.51 13.34 -6.67
N ASP A 375 4.26 13.75 -7.68
CA ASP A 375 3.68 14.09 -8.99
C ASP A 375 3.07 12.85 -9.66
N GLN A 376 3.71 11.69 -9.54
CA GLN A 376 3.24 10.45 -10.14
C GLN A 376 3.59 9.21 -9.29
N ILE A 377 2.70 8.22 -9.30
CA ILE A 377 2.96 6.88 -8.78
C ILE A 377 2.79 5.84 -9.89
N GLY A 378 3.43 4.69 -9.75
CA GLY A 378 3.35 3.64 -10.76
C GLY A 378 3.96 2.32 -10.31
N LYS A 379 3.48 1.22 -10.85
CA LYS A 379 3.98 -0.11 -10.49
C LYS A 379 5.43 -0.31 -10.94
N GLU A 380 5.87 0.36 -11.98
CA GLU A 380 7.27 0.38 -12.41
C GLU A 380 8.17 1.14 -11.44
N ILE A 381 7.69 2.25 -10.84
CA ILE A 381 8.39 2.99 -9.78
C ILE A 381 8.57 2.13 -8.53
N SER A 382 7.50 1.51 -8.03
CA SER A 382 7.54 0.69 -6.83
C SER A 382 6.45 -0.38 -6.80
N GLY A 383 6.66 -1.41 -5.98
CA GLY A 383 5.69 -2.49 -5.83
C GLY A 383 4.30 -2.06 -5.39
N THR A 384 4.23 -0.99 -4.61
CA THR A 384 2.97 -0.41 -4.13
C THR A 384 2.75 0.95 -4.78
N GLY A 385 3.20 1.18 -6.02
CA GLY A 385 3.03 2.48 -6.72
C GLY A 385 4.04 3.55 -6.31
N MET A 386 4.26 3.69 -5.01
CA MET A 386 5.36 4.48 -4.42
C MET A 386 6.13 3.64 -3.40
N ASP A 387 7.38 3.98 -3.13
CA ASP A 387 8.23 3.23 -2.20
C ASP A 387 7.95 3.65 -0.75
N THR A 388 7.28 2.77 -0.02
CA THR A 388 6.91 2.96 1.39
C THR A 388 8.12 3.07 2.32
N ASN A 389 9.29 2.54 1.94
CA ASN A 389 10.53 2.71 2.70
C ASN A 389 11.04 4.16 2.62
N ILE A 390 10.67 4.90 1.57
CA ILE A 390 11.07 6.29 1.30
C ILE A 390 10.11 7.28 1.94
N VAL A 391 8.80 7.04 1.82
CA VAL A 391 7.76 7.98 2.29
C VAL A 391 7.36 7.76 3.75
N GLY A 392 7.95 6.76 4.43
CA GLY A 392 7.65 6.48 5.83
C GLY A 392 6.29 5.82 6.04
N ARG A 393 5.99 4.82 5.21
CA ARG A 393 4.74 4.05 5.21
C ARG A 393 5.00 2.54 5.25
N LYS A 394 6.15 2.12 5.77
CA LYS A 394 6.56 0.70 5.76
C LYS A 394 5.70 -0.16 6.69
N TYR A 395 5.34 0.38 7.84
CA TYR A 395 4.65 -0.35 8.90
C TYR A 395 3.18 0.06 9.09
N ASN A 396 2.81 1.25 8.62
CA ASN A 396 1.44 1.75 8.67
C ASN A 396 1.20 2.70 7.48
N ASP A 397 0.00 2.62 6.90
CA ASP A 397 -0.37 3.28 5.65
C ASP A 397 -0.53 4.81 5.76
N HIS A 398 -0.76 5.35 6.96
CA HIS A 398 -1.06 6.77 7.17
C HIS A 398 -0.24 7.45 8.27
N VAL A 399 0.63 6.69 8.94
CA VAL A 399 1.46 7.19 10.05
C VAL A 399 2.83 6.53 9.97
N ALA A 400 3.90 7.31 10.06
CA ALA A 400 5.23 6.73 10.19
C ALA A 400 5.42 6.11 11.58
N MET A 401 6.03 4.93 11.61
CA MET A 401 6.26 4.15 12.81
C MET A 401 7.75 4.11 13.16
N PRO A 402 8.12 3.72 14.39
CA PRO A 402 9.52 3.46 14.72
C PRO A 402 10.15 2.48 13.72
N GLY A 403 11.24 2.90 13.07
CA GLY A 403 11.92 2.14 12.01
C GLY A 403 11.76 2.75 10.61
N ASP A 404 10.75 3.59 10.38
CA ASP A 404 10.64 4.37 9.14
C ASP A 404 11.75 5.42 9.05
N ARG A 405 12.26 5.65 7.83
CA ARG A 405 13.32 6.63 7.55
C ARG A 405 12.80 8.06 7.38
N ALA A 406 11.53 8.19 7.04
CA ALA A 406 10.84 9.46 6.89
C ALA A 406 9.53 9.45 7.69
N ASP A 407 9.05 10.63 8.01
CA ASP A 407 7.79 10.88 8.71
C ASP A 407 7.04 11.96 7.94
N CYS A 408 6.29 11.49 6.94
CA CYS A 408 5.37 12.32 6.17
C CYS A 408 4.04 12.37 6.90
N LYS A 409 3.66 13.55 7.42
CA LYS A 409 2.35 13.72 8.05
C LYS A 409 1.23 13.55 7.04
N ARG A 410 1.35 14.21 5.88
CA ARG A 410 0.40 14.09 4.77
C ARG A 410 1.11 13.80 3.46
N ILE A 411 0.49 12.97 2.63
CA ILE A 411 0.92 12.68 1.26
C ILE A 411 -0.20 13.10 0.31
N PHE A 412 0.20 13.80 -0.74
CA PHE A 412 -0.64 14.18 -1.88
C PHE A 412 -0.10 13.51 -3.15
N ILE A 413 -0.91 12.66 -3.79
CA ILE A 413 -0.60 12.05 -5.09
C ILE A 413 -1.33 12.80 -6.21
N ARG A 414 -0.59 13.35 -7.18
CA ARG A 414 -1.15 14.15 -8.28
C ARG A 414 -1.61 13.31 -9.48
N GLY A 415 -1.00 12.15 -9.72
CA GLY A 415 -1.26 11.37 -10.92
C GLY A 415 -0.70 9.95 -10.90
N LEU A 416 -0.99 9.21 -11.97
CA LEU A 416 -0.41 7.91 -12.28
C LEU A 416 0.53 8.05 -13.48
N THR A 417 1.56 7.21 -13.55
CA THR A 417 2.35 7.08 -14.77
C THR A 417 1.57 6.40 -15.88
N GLU A 418 1.89 6.68 -17.15
CA GLU A 418 1.27 5.96 -18.28
C GLU A 418 1.62 4.46 -18.23
N GLN A 419 2.84 4.14 -17.80
CA GLN A 419 3.39 2.78 -17.74
C GLN A 419 2.68 1.87 -16.73
N THR A 420 1.94 2.42 -15.76
CA THR A 420 1.17 1.61 -14.82
C THR A 420 -0.10 1.04 -15.44
N HIS A 421 -0.49 1.48 -16.65
CA HIS A 421 -1.71 1.06 -17.36
C HIS A 421 -2.96 1.14 -16.47
N GLY A 422 -3.06 2.24 -15.72
CA GLY A 422 -4.16 2.50 -14.79
C GLY A 422 -4.10 1.73 -13.46
N ASN A 423 -3.08 0.90 -13.20
CA ASN A 423 -2.91 0.30 -11.88
C ASN A 423 -2.52 1.35 -10.82
N ALA A 424 -3.47 1.71 -9.97
CA ALA A 424 -3.30 2.73 -8.93
C ALA A 424 -2.97 2.13 -7.55
N CYS A 425 -2.46 0.90 -7.49
CA CYS A 425 -2.05 0.30 -6.21
C CYS A 425 -1.04 1.21 -5.51
N GLY A 426 -1.38 1.68 -4.30
CA GLY A 426 -0.60 2.67 -3.56
C GLY A 426 -1.31 4.00 -3.37
N ILE A 427 -2.33 4.31 -4.18
CA ILE A 427 -3.07 5.57 -4.08
C ILE A 427 -3.67 5.76 -2.69
N GLY A 428 -4.14 4.67 -2.07
CA GLY A 428 -4.75 4.69 -0.74
C GLY A 428 -3.78 4.84 0.42
N LEU A 429 -2.46 4.93 0.16
CA LEU A 429 -1.46 5.29 1.15
C LEU A 429 -1.29 6.81 1.31
N ALA A 430 -1.99 7.60 0.49
CA ALA A 430 -2.04 9.04 0.56
C ALA A 430 -3.36 9.51 1.18
N GLU A 431 -3.35 10.72 1.75
CA GLU A 431 -4.56 11.34 2.30
C GLU A 431 -5.31 12.15 1.23
N PHE A 432 -4.60 12.61 0.20
CA PHE A 432 -5.14 13.49 -0.84
C PHE A 432 -4.75 13.03 -2.24
N THR A 433 -5.66 13.24 -3.19
CA THR A 433 -5.39 13.04 -4.62
C THR A 433 -6.27 13.95 -5.49
N LEU A 434 -6.05 13.91 -6.80
CA LEU A 434 -6.84 14.65 -7.78
C LEU A 434 -7.87 13.76 -8.48
N ARG A 435 -8.98 14.37 -8.92
CA ARG A 435 -9.99 13.70 -9.75
C ARG A 435 -9.36 13.04 -10.97
N ARG A 436 -8.46 13.76 -11.67
CA ARG A 436 -7.76 13.24 -12.84
C ARG A 436 -6.95 11.96 -12.57
N ALA A 437 -6.36 11.81 -11.38
CA ALA A 437 -5.62 10.60 -11.02
C ALA A 437 -6.56 9.41 -10.78
N VAL A 438 -7.73 9.66 -10.16
CA VAL A 438 -8.76 8.63 -9.94
C VAL A 438 -9.39 8.19 -11.26
N GLU A 439 -9.59 9.11 -12.20
CA GLU A 439 -10.13 8.80 -13.54
C GLU A 439 -9.17 7.97 -14.40
N GLN A 440 -7.86 8.08 -14.18
CA GLN A 440 -6.84 7.22 -14.83
C GLN A 440 -6.84 5.78 -14.29
N MET A 441 -7.45 5.52 -13.14
CA MET A 441 -7.39 4.22 -12.49
C MET A 441 -8.22 3.15 -13.22
N ASP A 442 -7.57 2.06 -13.62
CA ASP A 442 -8.22 0.78 -13.88
C ASP A 442 -8.55 0.11 -12.54
N ARG A 443 -9.84 0.11 -12.19
CA ARG A 443 -10.31 -0.40 -10.91
C ARG A 443 -10.13 -1.91 -10.77
N GLU A 444 -10.38 -2.68 -11.83
CA GLU A 444 -10.28 -4.13 -11.79
C GLU A 444 -8.83 -4.55 -11.63
N TYR A 445 -7.93 -3.96 -12.42
CA TYR A 445 -6.50 -4.25 -12.33
C TYR A 445 -5.91 -3.82 -10.97
N THR A 446 -6.35 -2.68 -10.44
CA THR A 446 -5.95 -2.23 -9.10
C THR A 446 -6.45 -3.20 -8.02
N MET A 447 -7.71 -3.64 -8.10
CA MET A 447 -8.29 -4.58 -7.14
C MET A 447 -7.60 -5.94 -7.14
N VAL A 448 -7.33 -6.53 -8.31
CA VAL A 448 -6.65 -7.83 -8.42
C VAL A 448 -5.30 -7.80 -7.68
N ASN A 449 -4.53 -6.72 -7.84
CA ASN A 449 -3.24 -6.58 -7.17
C ASN A 449 -3.37 -6.31 -5.66
N CYS A 450 -4.29 -5.44 -5.23
CA CYS A 450 -4.48 -5.13 -3.80
C CYS A 450 -5.01 -6.34 -3.02
N ILE A 451 -5.93 -7.12 -3.61
CA ILE A 451 -6.47 -8.34 -3.00
C ILE A 451 -5.42 -9.45 -2.96
N THR A 452 -4.70 -9.69 -4.08
CA THR A 452 -3.70 -10.77 -4.12
C THR A 452 -2.55 -10.51 -3.15
N SER A 453 -2.13 -9.25 -2.97
CA SER A 453 -1.09 -8.87 -2.01
C SER A 453 -1.58 -8.80 -0.55
N GLY A 454 -2.89 -8.91 -0.30
CA GLY A 454 -3.47 -8.76 1.03
C GLY A 454 -3.34 -7.33 1.60
N HIS A 455 -3.36 -6.32 0.72
CA HIS A 455 -3.24 -4.89 1.05
C HIS A 455 -4.42 -4.09 0.46
N PRO A 456 -5.67 -4.33 0.92
CA PRO A 456 -6.86 -3.69 0.36
C PRO A 456 -6.86 -2.16 0.52
N THR A 457 -6.27 -1.64 1.58
CA THR A 457 -6.14 -0.20 1.87
C THR A 457 -5.33 0.54 0.81
N ALA A 458 -4.33 -0.10 0.17
CA ALA A 458 -3.54 0.50 -0.89
C ALA A 458 -4.36 0.89 -2.14
N GLY A 459 -5.56 0.31 -2.33
CA GLY A 459 -6.48 0.66 -3.41
C GLY A 459 -7.66 1.56 -2.98
N MET A 460 -7.70 2.02 -1.73
CA MET A 460 -8.73 2.96 -1.28
C MET A 460 -8.52 4.33 -1.94
N ILE A 461 -9.62 5.00 -2.30
CA ILE A 461 -9.55 6.33 -2.91
C ILE A 461 -9.43 7.39 -1.81
N PRO A 462 -8.38 8.24 -1.81
CA PRO A 462 -8.21 9.33 -0.84
C PRO A 462 -9.24 10.46 -1.00
N LEU A 463 -9.08 11.56 -0.26
CA LEU A 463 -9.86 12.77 -0.53
C LEU A 463 -9.52 13.32 -1.92
N VAL A 464 -10.56 13.51 -2.74
CA VAL A 464 -10.45 13.88 -4.16
C VAL A 464 -10.79 15.35 -4.35
N TYR A 465 -9.88 16.08 -4.99
CA TYR A 465 -10.04 17.50 -5.35
C TYR A 465 -9.85 17.71 -6.85
N ASP A 466 -10.19 18.90 -7.34
CA ASP A 466 -10.15 19.19 -8.78
C ASP A 466 -8.82 19.87 -9.19
N THR A 467 -8.13 20.54 -8.26
CA THR A 467 -6.91 21.31 -8.55
C THR A 467 -5.79 21.07 -7.51
N ASP A 468 -4.52 21.23 -7.92
CA ASP A 468 -3.39 21.14 -6.98
C ASP A 468 -3.49 22.15 -5.82
N ARG A 469 -3.92 23.38 -6.12
CA ARG A 469 -4.08 24.44 -5.11
C ARG A 469 -5.02 24.03 -3.99
N GLU A 470 -6.21 23.53 -4.35
CA GLU A 470 -7.19 23.08 -3.35
C GLU A 470 -6.62 22.00 -2.44
N VAL A 471 -5.88 21.04 -3.00
CA VAL A 471 -5.26 19.98 -2.21
C VAL A 471 -4.23 20.55 -1.25
N ILE A 472 -3.31 21.39 -1.73
CA ILE A 472 -2.25 21.96 -0.90
C ILE A 472 -2.85 22.79 0.24
N GLU A 473 -3.81 23.66 -0.06
CA GLU A 473 -4.47 24.51 0.94
C GLU A 473 -5.25 23.70 1.99
N ASN A 474 -5.91 22.61 1.60
CA ASN A 474 -6.63 21.74 2.53
C ASN A 474 -5.67 20.84 3.33
N ALA A 475 -4.64 20.29 2.69
CA ALA A 475 -3.66 19.44 3.35
C ALA A 475 -2.93 20.18 4.47
N LEU A 476 -2.50 21.42 4.21
CA LEU A 476 -1.81 22.27 5.19
C LEU A 476 -2.69 22.69 6.38
N GLN A 477 -4.02 22.58 6.30
CA GLN A 477 -4.88 22.78 7.48
C GLN A 477 -4.85 21.58 8.44
N THR A 478 -4.32 20.44 8.00
CA THR A 478 -4.36 19.17 8.76
C THR A 478 -3.01 18.77 9.36
N ILE A 479 -1.96 19.58 9.22
CA ILE A 479 -0.58 19.25 9.67
C ILE A 479 -0.29 19.64 11.13
N GLY A 480 -1.27 20.21 11.82
CA GLY A 480 -1.18 20.67 13.21
C GLY A 480 -1.06 22.19 13.33
N LEU A 481 -0.30 22.66 14.32
CA LEU A 481 -0.19 24.09 14.65
C LEU A 481 0.84 24.85 13.80
N THR A 482 1.57 24.17 12.91
CA THR A 482 2.54 24.82 12.03
C THR A 482 1.80 25.76 11.06
N PRO A 483 2.13 27.06 11.02
CA PRO A 483 1.58 27.97 10.02
C PRO A 483 1.88 27.47 8.61
N PRO A 484 0.94 27.56 7.64
CA PRO A 484 1.14 27.05 6.28
C PRO A 484 2.40 27.60 5.59
N ASP A 485 2.74 28.87 5.78
CA ASP A 485 3.93 29.52 5.20
C ASP A 485 5.26 29.05 5.80
N GLN A 486 5.21 28.33 6.92
CA GLN A 486 6.36 27.72 7.60
C GLN A 486 6.36 26.19 7.52
N ALA A 487 5.42 25.61 6.76
CA ALA A 487 5.28 24.16 6.63
C ALA A 487 6.50 23.54 5.93
N ARG A 488 6.88 22.36 6.39
CA ARG A 488 7.91 21.51 5.78
C ARG A 488 7.34 20.75 4.59
N VAL A 489 7.41 21.36 3.41
CA VAL A 489 6.84 20.80 2.17
C VAL A 489 7.97 20.22 1.33
N ILE A 490 7.78 19.01 0.81
CA ILE A 490 8.65 18.42 -0.22
C ILE A 490 7.77 18.04 -1.40
N ARG A 491 8.21 18.37 -2.62
CA ARG A 491 7.63 17.85 -3.86
C ARG A 491 8.67 17.04 -4.61
N ILE A 492 8.27 15.83 -5.00
CA ILE A 492 9.08 14.88 -5.76
C ILE A 492 8.33 14.50 -7.03
N ARG A 493 9.08 14.12 -8.08
CA ARG A 493 8.48 13.55 -9.28
C ARG A 493 7.82 12.21 -8.91
N ASP A 494 8.63 11.32 -8.37
CA ASP A 494 8.23 10.01 -7.86
C ASP A 494 9.29 9.50 -6.86
N THR A 495 9.06 8.34 -6.26
CA THR A 495 9.98 7.77 -5.26
C THR A 495 11.17 7.03 -5.86
N LEU A 496 11.26 6.91 -7.19
CA LEU A 496 12.42 6.30 -7.86
C LEU A 496 13.46 7.37 -8.22
N HIS A 497 13.00 8.56 -8.63
CA HIS A 497 13.83 9.69 -9.04
C HIS A 497 13.85 10.77 -7.96
N LEU A 498 14.84 10.70 -7.07
CA LEU A 498 15.00 11.64 -5.93
C LEU A 498 16.26 12.50 -6.01
N ASP A 499 16.99 12.45 -7.11
CA ASP A 499 18.16 13.30 -7.33
C ASP A 499 17.79 14.77 -7.46
N GLU A 500 16.56 15.11 -7.85
CA GLU A 500 16.06 16.48 -7.82
C GLU A 500 14.69 16.58 -7.16
N VAL A 501 14.55 17.54 -6.24
CA VAL A 501 13.35 17.73 -5.42
C VAL A 501 13.10 19.21 -5.18
N TYR A 502 11.84 19.60 -5.00
CA TYR A 502 11.52 20.90 -4.41
C TYR A 502 11.31 20.76 -2.92
N VAL A 503 11.84 21.70 -2.14
CA VAL A 503 11.64 21.77 -0.69
C VAL A 503 11.28 23.19 -0.27
N SER A 504 10.49 23.33 0.79
CA SER A 504 10.18 24.66 1.31
C SER A 504 11.38 25.32 2.00
N THR A 505 11.37 26.65 2.06
CA THR A 505 12.35 27.45 2.82
C THR A 505 12.37 27.14 4.32
N ALA A 506 11.39 26.40 4.84
CA ALA A 506 11.39 25.89 6.21
C ALA A 506 12.61 25.02 6.53
N TYR A 507 13.23 24.38 5.53
CA TYR A 507 14.46 23.59 5.72
C TYR A 507 15.76 24.40 5.55
N ALA A 508 15.71 25.74 5.41
CA ALA A 508 16.89 26.54 5.07
C ALA A 508 18.06 26.39 6.04
N SER A 509 17.76 26.13 7.31
CA SER A 509 18.78 25.87 8.33
C SER A 509 19.37 24.44 8.27
N GLU A 510 18.69 23.49 7.63
CA GLU A 510 19.04 22.06 7.62
C GLU A 510 19.86 21.63 6.39
N TRP A 511 19.78 22.35 5.26
CA TRP A 511 20.65 22.07 4.11
C TRP A 511 21.96 22.86 4.12
N ALA A 512 22.10 23.86 4.99
CA ALA A 512 23.33 24.64 5.09
C ALA A 512 24.49 23.75 5.56
N GLY A 513 25.54 23.62 4.75
CA GLY A 513 26.73 22.83 5.08
C GLY A 513 26.64 21.33 4.75
N ARG A 514 25.57 20.89 4.09
CA ARG A 514 25.49 19.53 3.52
C ARG A 514 26.15 19.49 2.14
N GLU A 515 27.20 18.69 2.01
CA GLU A 515 27.94 18.54 0.73
C GLU A 515 27.17 17.69 -0.30
N ASP A 516 26.21 16.89 0.16
CA ASP A 516 25.38 16.04 -0.69
C ASP A 516 24.19 16.78 -1.32
N LEU A 517 23.96 18.06 -0.95
CA LEU A 517 22.87 18.89 -1.45
C LEU A 517 23.40 20.12 -2.23
N GLN A 518 22.85 20.34 -3.42
CA GLN A 518 23.13 21.52 -4.24
C GLN A 518 21.84 22.33 -4.45
N VAL A 519 21.88 23.64 -4.14
CA VAL A 519 20.79 24.56 -4.42
C VAL A 519 20.77 24.93 -5.91
N LEU A 520 19.65 24.69 -6.59
CA LEU A 520 19.51 24.94 -8.03
C LEU A 520 18.74 26.24 -8.34
N THR A 521 17.83 26.67 -7.48
CA THR A 521 17.02 27.87 -7.68
C THR A 521 17.04 28.78 -6.46
N ALA A 522 16.74 30.07 -6.65
CA ALA A 522 16.40 30.95 -5.54
C ALA A 522 15.02 30.58 -4.94
N PRO A 523 14.72 30.94 -3.68
CA PRO A 523 13.38 30.86 -3.13
C PRO A 523 12.35 31.54 -4.01
N ALA A 524 11.24 30.85 -4.28
CA ALA A 524 10.11 31.40 -5.03
C ALA A 524 8.78 30.87 -4.47
N PRO A 525 7.67 31.64 -4.56
CA PRO A 525 6.35 31.14 -4.22
C PRO A 525 5.96 29.92 -5.06
N ILE A 526 5.08 29.06 -4.54
CA ILE A 526 4.48 27.97 -5.31
C ILE A 526 3.72 28.55 -6.51
N GLY A 527 4.13 28.17 -7.73
CA GLY A 527 3.53 28.61 -8.98
C GLY A 527 2.30 27.79 -9.34
N PHE A 528 1.20 28.48 -9.62
CA PHE A 528 -0.03 27.86 -10.16
C PHE A 528 -0.38 28.46 -11.51
N ASP A 529 -0.96 27.65 -12.40
CA ASP A 529 -1.57 28.12 -13.63
C ASP A 529 -2.97 28.74 -13.38
N THR A 530 -3.67 29.09 -14.46
CA THR A 530 -5.02 29.67 -14.40
C THR A 530 -6.09 28.70 -13.91
N HIS A 531 -5.81 27.40 -13.92
CA HIS A 531 -6.70 26.34 -13.46
C HIS A 531 -6.42 25.96 -11.99
N GLY A 532 -5.37 26.49 -11.38
CA GLY A 532 -4.99 26.18 -10.00
C GLY A 532 -4.08 24.95 -9.90
N ASP A 533 -3.49 24.50 -11.01
CA ASP A 533 -2.53 23.40 -11.04
C ASP A 533 -1.09 23.91 -10.98
N LEU A 534 -0.17 23.11 -10.44
CA LEU A 534 1.26 23.46 -10.39
C LEU A 534 1.81 23.58 -11.82
N ASN A 535 2.46 24.71 -12.12
CA ASN A 535 2.82 25.09 -13.49
C ASN A 535 4.29 24.84 -13.86
N ASP A 536 5.07 24.28 -12.95
CA ASP A 536 6.49 23.96 -13.12
C ASP A 536 6.71 22.43 -13.12
N PRO A 537 7.39 21.87 -14.14
CA PRO A 537 7.77 20.46 -14.13
C PRO A 537 8.98 20.20 -13.23
N LEU A 538 9.01 19.01 -12.61
CA LEU A 538 10.20 18.43 -11.99
C LEU A 538 11.03 17.68 -13.01
#